data_AF-A0A7V8YCA7-F1
#
_entry.id   AF-A0A7V8YCA7-F1
#
_cell.length_a   1.000
_cell.length_b   1.000
_cell.length_c   1.000
_cell.angle_alpha   90.00
_cell.angle_beta   90.00
_cell.angle_gamma   90.00
#
_symmetry.space_group_name_H-M   'P 1'
#
loop_
_entity.id
_entity.type
_entity.pdbx_description
1 polymer ?
#
loop_
_entity_poly.entity_id
_entity_poly.type
_entity_poly.pdbx_seq_one_letter_code
_entity_poly.pdbx_strand_id
1 'polypeptide(L)'
;ETGEQSDRDADGRGDPCDNCRFVSNGTSEDDQADVDGDGIGDRCDNCPDAANAAQSDEDRDRLGDVCDVLAIRGGGSPRGACDTGAGAGRWAGIVAMAAALGRRRGRLLAFFDPQADRLQRVRG
;
A
#
# COMPACT_ATOMS: atom_id res chain seq x y z
N GLU A 1 -36.15 -21.11 -18.10
CA GLU A 1 -34.72 -21.01 -18.46
C GLU A 1 -33.99 -20.55 -17.21
N THR A 2 -33.09 -21.36 -16.66
CA THR A 2 -32.18 -20.88 -15.63
C THR A 2 -31.03 -20.21 -16.37
N GLY A 3 -31.12 -18.89 -16.55
CA GLY A 3 -30.07 -18.11 -17.22
C GLY A 3 -28.83 -18.15 -16.35
N GLU A 4 -27.93 -19.08 -16.63
CA GLU A 4 -26.60 -19.08 -16.04
C GLU A 4 -25.88 -17.84 -16.56
N GLN A 5 -25.60 -16.95 -15.63
CA GLN A 5 -25.01 -15.65 -15.88
C GLN A 5 -23.49 -15.86 -15.83
N SER A 6 -22.78 -15.46 -16.87
CA SER A 6 -21.33 -15.67 -16.96
C SER A 6 -20.61 -14.83 -15.90
N ASP A 7 -19.57 -15.40 -15.29
CA ASP A 7 -18.72 -14.78 -14.28
C ASP A 7 -17.29 -15.24 -14.60
N ARG A 8 -16.49 -14.35 -15.20
CA ARG A 8 -15.20 -14.73 -15.81
C ARG A 8 -14.04 -14.77 -14.83
N ASP A 9 -14.06 -13.93 -13.80
CA ASP A 9 -13.03 -13.90 -12.77
C ASP A 9 -13.42 -14.63 -11.48
N ALA A 10 -14.65 -15.15 -11.44
CA ALA A 10 -15.20 -15.99 -10.37
C ALA A 10 -15.22 -15.28 -9.02
N ASP A 11 -15.47 -13.96 -9.01
CA ASP A 11 -15.55 -13.16 -7.81
C ASP A 11 -16.93 -13.17 -7.13
N GLY A 12 -17.90 -13.82 -7.77
CA GLY A 12 -19.27 -13.96 -7.31
C GLY A 12 -20.23 -12.90 -7.87
N ARG A 13 -19.73 -11.97 -8.68
CA ARG A 13 -20.51 -10.99 -9.43
C ARG A 13 -20.50 -11.33 -10.91
N GLY A 14 -21.67 -11.26 -11.50
CA GLY A 14 -21.83 -11.63 -12.89
C GLY A 14 -21.35 -10.58 -13.89
N ASP A 15 -20.81 -11.00 -15.04
CA ASP A 15 -20.22 -10.15 -16.10
C ASP A 15 -21.05 -8.93 -16.54
N PRO A 16 -22.41 -8.96 -16.62
CA PRO A 16 -23.23 -7.81 -16.97
C PRO A 16 -23.35 -6.76 -15.87
N CYS A 17 -23.01 -7.12 -14.63
CA CYS A 17 -23.13 -6.27 -13.44
C CYS A 17 -21.81 -6.10 -12.69
N ASP A 18 -20.70 -6.45 -13.35
CA ASP A 18 -19.33 -6.33 -12.88
C ASP A 18 -18.59 -5.24 -13.68
N ASN A 19 -18.08 -4.24 -12.97
CA ASN A 19 -17.28 -3.15 -13.53
C ASN A 19 -15.81 -3.53 -13.73
N CYS A 20 -15.41 -4.74 -13.33
CA CYS A 20 -14.09 -5.31 -13.50
C CYS A 20 -14.11 -6.76 -14.00
N ARG A 21 -14.90 -7.06 -15.05
CA ARG A 21 -15.12 -8.37 -15.71
C ARG A 21 -13.97 -9.41 -15.76
N PHE A 22 -12.70 -8.99 -15.69
CA PHE A 22 -11.53 -9.88 -15.78
C PHE A 22 -10.60 -9.80 -14.57
N VAL A 23 -10.97 -9.02 -13.54
CA VAL A 23 -10.18 -8.73 -12.35
C VAL A 23 -11.11 -8.81 -11.15
N SER A 24 -10.99 -9.93 -10.43
CA SER A 24 -11.80 -10.19 -9.23
C SER A 24 -11.73 -9.00 -8.27
N ASN A 25 -12.83 -8.28 -8.15
CA ASN A 25 -12.96 -7.18 -7.22
C ASN A 25 -13.93 -7.48 -6.08
N GLY A 26 -14.85 -8.43 -6.24
CA GLY A 26 -15.65 -9.01 -5.16
C GLY A 26 -17.14 -8.81 -5.37
N THR A 27 -17.92 -8.76 -4.29
CA THR A 27 -19.40 -8.57 -4.42
C THR A 27 -19.92 -7.37 -3.66
N SER A 28 -19.15 -6.82 -2.73
CA SER A 28 -19.58 -5.67 -1.94
C SER A 28 -19.54 -4.37 -2.76
N GLU A 29 -20.25 -3.33 -2.29
CA GLU A 29 -20.21 -2.02 -2.95
C GLU A 29 -18.81 -1.38 -2.84
N ASP A 30 -18.08 -1.65 -1.74
CA ASP A 30 -16.70 -1.18 -1.57
C ASP A 30 -15.74 -1.91 -2.54
N ASP A 31 -16.04 -3.16 -2.86
CA ASP A 31 -15.30 -3.98 -3.82
C ASP A 31 -15.53 -3.51 -5.27
N GLN A 32 -16.76 -3.13 -5.60
CA GLN A 32 -17.14 -2.54 -6.89
C GLN A 32 -17.03 -1.02 -6.94
N ALA A 33 -16.19 -0.42 -6.09
CA ALA A 33 -15.98 1.02 -6.14
C ALA A 33 -15.54 1.46 -7.56
N ASP A 34 -16.09 2.59 -7.99
CA ASP A 34 -15.81 3.30 -9.24
C ASP A 34 -15.86 4.78 -8.85
N VAL A 35 -14.70 5.28 -8.39
CA VAL A 35 -14.60 6.60 -7.73
C VAL A 35 -14.84 7.74 -8.70
N ASP A 36 -14.41 7.61 -9.95
CA ASP A 36 -14.53 8.65 -10.95
C ASP A 36 -15.77 8.53 -11.85
N GLY A 37 -16.47 7.39 -11.79
CA GLY A 37 -17.75 7.15 -12.44
C GLY A 37 -17.64 6.87 -13.94
N ASP A 38 -16.53 6.31 -14.41
CA ASP A 38 -16.31 6.00 -15.83
C ASP A 38 -16.86 4.62 -16.25
N GLY A 39 -17.28 3.80 -15.28
CA GLY A 39 -17.84 2.47 -15.47
C GLY A 39 -16.81 1.33 -15.38
N ILE A 40 -15.55 1.63 -15.09
CA ILE A 40 -14.47 0.69 -14.78
C ILE A 40 -14.23 0.74 -13.26
N GLY A 41 -14.17 -0.41 -12.61
CA GLY A 41 -13.96 -0.43 -11.16
C GLY A 41 -12.52 -0.07 -10.78
N ASP A 42 -12.34 0.56 -9.62
CA ASP A 42 -11.05 1.04 -9.11
C ASP A 42 -9.94 -0.04 -9.12
N ARG A 43 -10.32 -1.32 -9.03
CA ARG A 43 -9.39 -2.45 -9.04
C ARG A 43 -8.79 -2.77 -10.41
N CYS A 44 -9.50 -2.43 -11.48
CA CYS A 44 -9.09 -2.69 -12.86
C CYS A 44 -8.91 -1.40 -13.68
N ASP A 45 -9.15 -0.25 -13.06
CA ASP A 45 -8.93 1.07 -13.64
C ASP A 45 -7.45 1.48 -13.56
N ASN A 46 -6.88 1.85 -14.70
CA ASN A 46 -5.51 2.37 -14.79
C ASN A 46 -5.41 3.87 -14.41
N CYS A 47 -6.52 4.55 -14.13
CA CYS A 47 -6.61 5.91 -13.60
C CYS A 47 -7.79 6.12 -12.62
N PRO A 48 -7.82 5.51 -11.41
CA PRO A 48 -8.98 5.49 -10.49
C PRO A 48 -9.55 6.84 -10.02
N ASP A 49 -8.84 7.94 -10.27
CA ASP A 49 -9.22 9.30 -9.87
C ASP A 49 -9.59 10.17 -11.10
N ALA A 50 -9.59 9.63 -12.33
CA ALA A 50 -9.70 10.41 -13.55
C ALA A 50 -10.35 9.62 -14.71
N ALA A 51 -11.65 9.87 -14.89
CA ALA A 51 -12.51 9.12 -15.80
C ALA A 51 -11.92 8.88 -17.19
N ASN A 52 -11.75 7.62 -17.56
CA ASN A 52 -11.09 7.21 -18.79
C ASN A 52 -11.53 5.82 -19.29
N ALA A 53 -12.83 5.61 -19.50
CA ALA A 53 -13.45 4.33 -19.88
C ALA A 53 -12.81 3.55 -21.06
N ALA A 54 -12.00 4.21 -21.90
CA ALA A 54 -11.22 3.58 -22.95
C ALA A 54 -9.97 2.83 -22.45
N GLN A 55 -9.53 3.07 -21.21
CA GLN A 55 -8.41 2.43 -20.53
C GLN A 55 -7.15 2.38 -21.41
N SER A 56 -6.87 3.49 -22.11
CA SER A 56 -5.71 3.60 -23.01
C SER A 56 -4.44 3.76 -22.17
N ASP A 57 -3.41 3.01 -22.55
CA ASP A 57 -2.08 2.96 -21.92
C ASP A 57 -1.08 2.61 -23.03
N GLU A 58 -0.58 3.65 -23.73
CA GLU A 58 0.21 3.49 -24.95
C GLU A 58 1.57 2.81 -24.68
N ASP A 59 2.19 3.08 -23.52
CA ASP A 59 3.51 2.59 -23.17
C ASP A 59 3.52 1.36 -22.24
N ARG A 60 2.33 0.95 -21.76
CA ARG A 60 2.03 -0.29 -21.05
C ARG A 60 2.65 -0.38 -19.67
N ASP A 61 2.68 0.74 -18.95
CA ASP A 61 3.21 0.81 -17.59
C ASP A 61 2.13 0.64 -16.50
N ARG A 62 0.86 0.48 -16.91
CA ARG A 62 -0.36 0.39 -16.09
C ARG A 62 -0.89 1.71 -15.55
N LEU A 63 -0.31 2.85 -15.91
CA LEU A 63 -0.96 4.14 -15.77
C LEU A 63 -1.66 4.46 -17.08
N GLY A 64 -2.91 4.91 -17.02
CA GLY A 64 -3.61 5.32 -18.22
C GLY A 64 -3.09 6.65 -18.76
N ASP A 65 -3.21 6.84 -20.07
CA ASP A 65 -2.79 8.07 -20.77
C ASP A 65 -3.42 9.35 -20.18
N VAL A 66 -4.54 9.23 -19.47
CA VAL A 66 -5.26 10.34 -18.81
C VAL A 66 -4.58 10.81 -17.53
N CYS A 67 -4.02 9.90 -16.74
CA CYS A 67 -3.36 10.19 -15.47
C CYS A 67 -1.83 10.07 -15.54
N ASP A 68 -1.29 9.56 -16.65
CA ASP A 68 0.14 9.56 -16.91
C ASP A 68 0.63 10.96 -17.35
N VAL A 69 1.10 11.73 -16.37
CA VAL A 69 1.75 13.02 -16.61
C VAL A 69 3.19 12.89 -17.10
N LEU A 70 3.77 11.70 -17.01
CA LEU A 70 5.13 11.39 -17.43
C LEU A 70 5.07 10.61 -18.75
N ALA A 71 4.50 11.24 -19.78
CA ALA A 71 4.40 10.76 -21.16
C ALA A 71 5.76 10.55 -21.87
N ILE A 72 6.68 9.82 -21.24
CA ILE A 72 7.85 9.29 -21.88
C ILE A 72 7.33 8.14 -22.74
N ARG A 73 7.20 8.40 -24.04
CA ARG A 73 6.99 7.39 -25.09
C ARG A 73 7.97 6.20 -24.94
N GLY A 74 7.66 5.24 -24.07
CA GLY A 74 8.55 4.16 -23.66
C GLY A 74 9.10 4.25 -22.24
N GLY A 75 8.31 4.73 -21.27
CA GLY A 75 8.62 4.81 -19.85
C GLY A 75 8.53 3.48 -19.11
N GLY A 76 8.61 2.35 -19.82
CA GLY A 76 8.77 1.04 -19.22
C GLY A 76 9.96 1.05 -18.26
N SER A 77 9.66 1.12 -16.96
CA SER A 77 10.52 0.56 -15.93
C SER A 77 10.82 -0.87 -16.38
N PRO A 78 12.07 -1.18 -16.78
CA PRO A 78 12.32 -2.39 -17.51
C PRO A 78 12.15 -3.53 -16.53
N ARG A 79 11.15 -4.38 -16.77
CA ARG A 79 11.14 -5.78 -16.33
C ARG A 79 11.42 -5.99 -14.85
N GLY A 80 10.38 -6.24 -14.06
CA GLY A 80 10.51 -7.15 -12.91
C GLY A 80 11.69 -6.88 -11.97
N ALA A 81 11.75 -5.71 -11.36
CA ALA A 81 12.56 -5.53 -10.15
C ALA A 81 11.85 -6.17 -8.93
N CYS A 82 11.47 -7.44 -9.06
CA CYS A 82 11.70 -8.36 -7.96
C CYS A 82 13.19 -8.77 -8.05
N ASP A 83 14.10 -7.86 -7.69
CA ASP A 83 15.49 -8.23 -7.44
C ASP A 83 15.51 -9.13 -6.21
N THR A 84 15.45 -10.42 -6.50
CA THR A 84 16.03 -11.47 -5.65
C THR A 84 17.49 -11.10 -5.36
N GLY A 85 17.81 -10.87 -4.09
CA GLY A 85 18.99 -10.12 -3.68
C GLY A 85 20.38 -10.69 -3.99
N ALA A 86 21.38 -9.81 -3.91
CA ALA A 86 22.78 -10.11 -3.64
C ALA A 86 23.48 -8.86 -3.08
N GLY A 87 24.13 -8.99 -1.91
CA GLY A 87 24.67 -7.86 -1.16
C GLY A 87 26.10 -7.40 -1.54
N ALA A 88 26.41 -6.16 -1.17
CA ALA A 88 27.75 -5.61 -0.86
C ALA A 88 27.51 -4.14 -0.39
N GLY A 89 28.09 -3.56 0.66
CA GLY A 89 29.12 -3.97 1.60
C GLY A 89 29.08 -3.04 2.83
N ARG A 90 29.75 -3.49 3.89
CA ARG A 90 29.95 -2.80 5.16
C ARG A 90 31.06 -1.73 5.01
N TRP A 91 31.13 -0.81 5.98
CA TRP A 91 32.29 0.03 6.39
C TRP A 91 32.46 1.44 5.78
N ALA A 92 31.96 2.45 6.50
CA ALA A 92 32.65 3.72 6.81
C ALA A 92 32.02 4.24 8.11
N GLY A 93 32.70 4.60 9.19
CA GLY A 93 34.11 4.88 9.45
C GLY A 93 34.13 5.89 10.60
N ILE A 94 34.64 5.42 11.75
CA ILE A 94 35.10 6.10 12.99
C ILE A 94 35.55 7.56 12.73
N VAL A 95 35.22 8.58 13.55
CA VAL A 95 36.09 9.17 14.60
C VAL A 95 35.34 10.32 15.30
N ALA A 96 35.21 10.27 16.63
CA ALA A 96 35.32 11.46 17.51
C ALA A 96 35.52 11.02 18.96
N MET A 97 36.79 10.82 19.34
CA MET A 97 37.21 10.63 20.72
C MET A 97 37.73 11.95 21.30
N ALA A 98 37.22 12.27 22.49
CA ALA A 98 37.85 12.99 23.60
C ALA A 98 37.99 14.52 23.58
N ALA A 99 37.32 15.17 24.54
CA ALA A 99 37.87 16.13 25.51
C ALA A 99 36.72 16.58 26.46
N ALA A 100 36.84 16.86 27.75
CA ALA A 100 37.83 16.62 28.79
C ALA A 100 37.19 17.08 30.11
N LEU A 101 37.63 16.51 31.24
CA LEU A 101 37.69 17.11 32.59
C LEU A 101 36.36 17.33 33.35
N GLY A 102 36.14 16.45 34.34
CA GLY A 102 34.98 16.47 35.21
C GLY A 102 35.03 17.43 36.40
N ARG A 103 33.95 17.39 37.20
CA ARG A 103 33.94 17.74 38.62
C ARG A 103 33.06 16.74 39.36
N ARG A 104 33.65 16.16 40.41
CA ARG A 104 33.07 15.16 41.31
C ARG A 104 32.00 15.78 42.20
N ARG A 105 30.97 15.01 42.57
CA ARG A 105 30.62 14.61 43.96
C ARG A 105 29.15 14.17 44.05
N GLY A 106 28.91 13.00 44.65
CA GLY A 106 27.63 12.70 45.33
C GLY A 106 26.97 11.36 45.01
N ARG A 107 27.34 10.31 45.76
CA ARG A 107 26.50 9.15 46.14
C ARG A 107 25.14 9.64 46.71
N LEU A 108 24.00 8.95 46.74
CA LEU A 108 23.66 7.53 46.84
C LEU A 108 22.13 7.36 46.58
N LEU A 109 21.77 6.35 45.80
CA LEU A 109 20.55 5.51 45.80
C LEU A 109 19.24 5.98 46.50
N ALA A 110 18.14 6.04 45.73
CA ALA A 110 16.81 5.52 46.11
C ALA A 110 15.96 5.34 44.82
N PHE A 111 15.78 4.12 44.34
CA PHE A 111 14.66 3.18 44.60
C PHE A 111 13.61 3.22 43.48
N PHE A 112 13.41 2.03 42.90
CA PHE A 112 12.43 1.63 41.89
C PHE A 112 11.00 2.13 42.19
N ASP A 113 10.30 2.63 41.16
CA ASP A 113 8.85 2.64 41.12
C ASP A 113 8.37 2.15 39.75
N PRO A 114 7.85 0.91 39.70
CA PRO A 114 6.76 0.61 38.79
C PRO A 114 5.66 -0.15 39.55
N GLN A 115 4.40 0.07 39.17
CA GLN A 115 3.17 -0.60 39.65
C GLN A 115 2.40 0.13 40.75
N ALA A 116 1.91 1.33 40.45
CA ALA A 116 0.71 1.85 41.10
C ALA A 116 -0.34 2.22 40.04
N ASP A 117 -0.91 1.20 39.39
CA ASP A 117 -2.20 1.37 38.71
C ASP A 117 -3.08 0.13 38.87
N ARG A 118 -4.39 0.38 39.03
CA ARG A 118 -5.51 -0.56 39.16
C ARG A 118 -5.55 -1.47 40.40
N LEU A 119 -6.54 -1.24 41.26
CA LEU A 119 -7.85 -1.91 41.13
C LEU A 119 -8.87 -1.26 42.09
N GLN A 120 -10.00 -0.86 41.50
CA GLN A 120 -11.16 -0.31 42.19
C GLN A 120 -11.70 -1.33 43.21
N ARG A 121 -11.82 -0.86 44.45
CA ARG A 121 -12.35 -1.59 45.59
C ARG A 121 -13.83 -1.89 45.38
N VAL A 122 -14.14 -3.17 45.21
CA VAL A 122 -15.48 -3.75 45.33
C VAL A 122 -15.81 -3.91 46.82
N ARG A 123 -16.94 -3.32 47.23
CA ARG A 123 -17.82 -3.64 48.38
C ARG A 123 -17.28 -3.55 49.82
N GLY A 124 -18.16 -3.02 50.67
CA GLY A 124 -18.08 -2.97 52.13
C GLY A 124 -18.98 -1.86 52.63
#